data_AF-A0A143B4V7-F1
#
_entry.id   AF-A0A143B4V7-F1
#
_cell.length_a   1.000
_cell.length_b   1.000
_cell.length_c   1.000
_cell.angle_alpha   90.00
_cell.angle_beta   90.00
_cell.angle_gamma   90.00
#
_symmetry.space_group_name_H-M   'P 1'
#
loop_
_entity.id
_entity.type
_entity.pdbx_description
1 polymer ?
#
loop_
_entity_poly.entity_id
_entity_poly.type
_entity_poly.pdbx_seq_one_letter_code
_entity_poly.pdbx_strand_id
1 'polypeptide(L)' 'MGRPVENPKKYIISCRINDDEMQVLQDLARRADTSISTLLRRSLDLLQQESGAEFRLSA' A
#
# COMPACT_ATOMS: atom_id res chain seq x y z
N MET A 1 14.68 32.49 -1.28
CA MET A 1 13.99 31.96 -0.09
C MET A 1 13.33 30.63 -0.45
N GLY A 2 14.09 29.53 -0.37
CA GLY A 2 13.56 28.18 -0.61
C GLY A 2 13.03 27.62 0.69
N ARG A 3 11.72 27.42 0.80
CA ARG A 3 11.13 26.73 1.96
C ARG A 3 11.60 25.27 1.93
N PRO A 4 12.02 24.67 3.05
CA PRO A 4 12.22 23.23 3.10
C PRO A 4 10.84 22.61 2.92
N VAL A 5 10.56 22.07 1.73
CA VAL A 5 9.41 21.20 1.55
C VAL A 5 9.82 19.91 2.24
N GLU A 6 9.38 19.72 3.49
CA GLU A 6 9.41 18.41 4.13
C GLU A 6 8.71 17.45 3.18
N ASN A 7 9.50 16.65 2.45
CA ASN A 7 8.99 15.84 1.36
C ASN A 7 8.14 14.71 1.97
N PRO A 8 6.79 14.73 1.84
CA PRO A 8 5.91 13.82 2.57
C PRO A 8 6.00 12.37 2.08
N LYS A 9 6.74 12.11 1.00
CA LYS A 9 6.99 10.79 0.42
C LYS A 9 8.34 10.20 0.87
N LYS A 10 8.69 10.37 2.15
CA LYS A 10 10.01 10.00 2.69
C LYS A 10 10.28 8.49 2.67
N TYR A 11 9.24 7.66 2.71
CA TYR A 11 9.36 6.21 2.84
C TYR A 11 8.78 5.51 1.61
N ILE A 12 9.59 4.63 1.02
CA ILE A 12 9.23 3.81 -0.14
C ILE A 12 9.15 2.36 0.32
N ILE A 13 8.05 1.69 0.01
CA ILE A 13 7.89 0.26 0.23
C ILE A 13 8.14 -0.43 -1.11
N SER A 14 9.10 -1.35 -1.13
CA SER A 14 9.39 -2.19 -2.29
C SER A 14 9.00 -3.63 -1.95
N CYS A 15 8.19 -4.25 -2.80
CA CYS A 15 7.78 -5.64 -2.68
C CYS A 15 8.05 -6.34 -4.01
N ARG A 16 8.51 -7.60 -3.96
CA ARG A 16 8.61 -8.46 -5.13
C ARG A 16 7.35 -9.31 -5.19
N ILE A 17 6.71 -9.28 -6.34
CA ILE A 17 5.54 -10.07 -6.67
C ILE A 17 5.76 -10.73 -8.03
N ASN A 18 5.09 -11.83 -8.29
CA ASN A 18 5.11 -12.48 -9.59
C ASN A 18 4.11 -11.82 -10.58
N ASP A 19 4.10 -12.31 -11.82
CA ASP A 19 3.25 -11.76 -12.89
C ASP A 19 1.75 -11.91 -12.59
N ASP A 20 1.33 -13.04 -12.03
CA ASP A 20 -0.07 -13.32 -11.69
C ASP A 20 -0.57 -12.37 -10.59
N GLU A 21 0.21 -12.19 -9.52
CA GLU A 21 -0.08 -11.24 -8.44
C GLU A 21 -0.20 -9.81 -8.97
N MET A 22 0.67 -9.43 -9.90
CA MET A 22 0.63 -8.10 -10.52
C MET A 22 -0.63 -7.92 -11.39
N GLN A 23 -1.06 -8.94 -12.13
CA GLN A 23 -2.32 -8.88 -12.90
C GLN A 23 -3.53 -8.69 -11.98
N VAL A 24 -3.59 -9.43 -10.88
CA VAL A 24 -4.66 -9.29 -9.88
C VAL A 24 -4.69 -7.88 -9.30
N LEU A 25 -3.53 -7.32 -8.90
CA LEU A 25 -3.46 -5.95 -8.38
C LEU A 25 -3.92 -4.90 -9.39
N GLN A 26 -3.55 -5.05 -10.66
CA GLN A 26 -3.98 -4.13 -11.72
C GLN A 26 -5.49 -4.20 -11.95
N ASP A 27 -6.07 -5.40 -11.98
CA ASP A 27 -7.50 -5.57 -12.20
C ASP A 27 -8.31 -5.00 -11.03
N LEU A 28 -7.89 -5.25 -9.79
CA LEU A 28 -8.52 -4.67 -8.59
C LEU A 28 -8.43 -3.14 -8.59
N ALA A 29 -7.26 -2.59 -8.91
CA ALA A 29 -7.07 -1.14 -8.97
C ALA A 29 -7.97 -0.51 -10.05
N ARG A 30 -8.10 -1.15 -11.22
CA ARG A 30 -8.99 -0.71 -12.30
C ARG A 30 -10.46 -0.75 -11.91
N ARG A 31 -10.92 -1.84 -11.28
CA ARG A 31 -12.31 -1.97 -10.80
C ARG A 31 -12.67 -0.94 -9.73
N ALA A 32 -11.71 -0.57 -8.89
CA ALA A 32 -11.88 0.40 -7.83
C ALA A 32 -11.59 1.87 -8.25
N ASP A 33 -11.37 2.11 -9.55
CA ASP A 33 -11.01 3.41 -10.15
C ASP A 33 -9.91 4.14 -9.36
N THR A 34 -8.84 3.41 -9.05
CA THR A 34 -7.78 3.90 -8.17
C THR A 34 -6.41 3.36 -8.57
N SER A 35 -5.35 3.90 -7.96
CA SER A 35 -3.99 3.39 -8.17
C SER A 35 -3.69 2.20 -7.25
N ILE A 36 -2.76 1.33 -7.66
CA ILE A 36 -2.28 0.22 -6.81
C ILE A 36 -1.75 0.77 -5.46
N SER A 37 -1.01 1.88 -5.47
CA SER A 37 -0.53 2.51 -4.23
C SER A 37 -1.66 2.97 -3.31
N THR A 38 -2.76 3.49 -3.87
CA THR A 38 -3.92 3.89 -3.07
C THR A 38 -4.65 2.66 -2.52
N LEU A 39 -4.78 1.61 -3.32
CA LEU A 39 -5.37 0.34 -2.90
C LEU A 39 -4.61 -0.26 -1.72
N LEU A 40 -3.28 -0.35 -1.83
CA LEU A 40 -2.41 -0.86 -0.75
C LEU A 40 -2.51 -0.02 0.52
N ARG A 41 -2.60 1.32 0.41
CA ARG A 41 -2.82 2.19 1.59
C ARG A 41 -4.15 1.89 2.27
N ARG A 42 -5.24 1.75 1.51
CA ARG A 42 -6.55 1.39 2.08
C ARG A 42 -6.52 0.02 2.76
N SER A 43 -5.80 -0.94 2.20
CA SER A 43 -5.60 -2.24 2.83
C SER A 43 -4.86 -2.12 4.17
N LEU A 44 -3.85 -1.25 4.27
CA LEU A 44 -3.16 -0.97 5.53
C LEU A 44 -4.09 -0.31 6.55
N ASP A 45 -4.93 0.65 6.14
CA ASP A 45 -5.95 1.26 7.01
C ASP A 45 -6.95 0.22 7.55
N LEU A 46 -7.43 -0.69 6.69
CA LEU A 46 -8.32 -1.79 7.09
C LEU A 46 -7.63 -2.72 8.09
N LEU A 47 -6.40 -3.13 7.78
CA LEU A 47 -5.60 -3.96 8.68
C LEU A 47 -5.39 -3.26 10.03
N GLN A 48 -5.16 -1.94 10.06
CA GLN A 48 -5.03 -1.19 11.30
C GLN A 48 -6.34 -1.13 12.11
N GLN A 49 -7.49 -1.02 11.44
CA GLN A 49 -8.81 -1.06 12.07
C GLN A 49 -9.13 -2.44 12.65
N GLU A 50 -8.64 -3.50 12.00
CA GLU A 50 -8.77 -4.89 12.47
C GLU A 50 -7.71 -5.25 13.54
N SER A 51 -6.55 -4.58 13.53
CA SER A 51 -5.39 -4.84 14.41
C SER A 51 -5.56 -4.37 15.87
N GLY A 52 -6.81 -4.21 16.33
CA GLY A 52 -7.11 -4.62 17.71
C GLY A 52 -6.83 -6.11 17.96
N ALA A 53 -6.70 -6.93 16.90
CA ALA A 53 -6.28 -8.32 16.94
C ALA A 53 -4.84 -8.50 16.42
N GLU A 54 -4.00 -9.08 17.27
CA GLU A 54 -2.57 -9.34 17.14
C GLU A 54 -2.15 -10.04 15.83
N PHE A 55 -1.50 -9.32 14.90
CA PHE A 55 -0.79 -9.92 13.77
C PHE A 55 0.69 -10.11 14.10
N ARG A 56 1.07 -11.32 14.54
CA ARG A 56 2.46 -11.79 14.53
C ARG A 56 2.78 -12.34 13.14
N LEU A 57 3.49 -11.56 12.31
CA LEU A 57 4.21 -12.14 11.19
C LEU A 57 5.41 -12.93 11.75
N SER A 58 5.29 -14.25 11.77
CA SER A 58 6.43 -15.15 11.90
C SER A 58 7.19 -15.13 10.57
N ALA A 59 8.46 -14.72 10.62
CA ALA A 59 9.39 -14.70 9.49
C ALA A 59 9.83 -16.10 9.07
#